data_AF-U5S0F4-F1
#
_entry.id   AF-U5S0F4-F1
#
_cell.length_a   1.000
_cell.length_b   1.000
_cell.length_c   1.000
_cell.angle_alpha   90.00
_cell.angle_beta   90.00
_cell.angle_gamma   90.00
#
_symmetry.space_group_name_H-M   'P 1'
#
loop_
_entity.id
_entity.type
_entity.pdbx_description
1 polymer ?
#
loop_
_entity_poly.entity_id
_entity_poly.type
_entity_poly.pdbx_seq_one_letter_code
_entity_poly.pdbx_strand_id
1 'polypeptide(L)'
;MDEMVASSPIQKHPWWVKERDYKDPTVPIDWPKIPQVTGANHTPTTYRPRPTLTAQERFAMGVPGGSAGSWATPDEAKLLFERMKEEFPGWEPGWAGMGDNRSTALFMATKYMRMGSFPGEINNNGTRFNVAATLAKAGGPAGFTGGFLGPRSGETLRPQMFGVPRWEGTPEEGLRTMLSVVRFFGGSDVGSFKIDTDLRKLWHTKSGAKDVVIEDVVDPYETSAKQVIPSSFQNAFTWTARQSFEKTRRQAGEYEAEAVYWAYQRFPFVGGLLQEFVFALGYQMIYPPNHSNPTSVMSGMGEHGRMSSPTITPVYGATHRAMWTMITDLPLASTNPIDAGIYKFCKTCGICADLCPFGIIQKGDPTWEADTGVALGSRPGFLGWRTNTPNCPHCPT
;
A
#
# COMPACT_ATOMS: atom_id res chain seq x y z
N MET A 1 -19.98 18.21 9.36
CA MET A 1 -20.11 17.13 8.34
C MET A 1 -21.46 17.20 7.64
N ASP A 2 -22.50 17.75 8.28
CA ASP A 2 -23.88 17.81 7.75
C ASP A 2 -24.08 18.64 6.47
N GLU A 3 -23.13 19.50 6.07
CA GLU A 3 -23.18 20.23 4.79
C GLU A 3 -22.61 19.44 3.58
N MET A 4 -22.17 18.19 3.77
CA MET A 4 -21.50 17.40 2.72
C MET A 4 -22.47 16.63 1.79
N VAL A 5 -23.78 16.90 1.87
CA VAL A 5 -24.86 16.14 1.20
C VAL A 5 -25.23 16.72 -0.17
N ALA A 6 -24.24 17.08 -0.99
CA ALA A 6 -24.50 17.40 -2.39
C ALA A 6 -24.48 16.13 -3.26
N SER A 7 -25.35 16.07 -4.26
CA SER A 7 -25.54 14.98 -5.26
C SER A 7 -24.34 14.70 -6.17
N SER A 8 -23.13 15.16 -5.80
CA SER A 8 -21.92 14.91 -6.57
C SER A 8 -21.56 13.41 -6.57
N PRO A 9 -20.98 12.91 -7.67
CA PRO A 9 -20.31 11.61 -7.68
C PRO A 9 -19.30 11.52 -6.53
N ILE A 10 -19.26 10.37 -5.86
CA ILE A 10 -18.35 10.10 -4.74
C ILE A 10 -16.91 10.13 -5.26
N GLN A 11 -16.61 9.30 -6.25
CA GLN A 11 -15.38 9.40 -7.04
C GLN A 11 -15.58 10.44 -8.15
N LYS A 12 -14.84 11.54 -8.09
CA LYS A 12 -14.87 12.57 -9.12
C LYS A 12 -13.82 12.27 -10.18
N HIS A 13 -14.15 11.36 -11.08
CA HIS A 13 -13.29 11.11 -12.24
C HIS A 13 -13.40 12.24 -13.29
N PRO A 14 -12.33 12.47 -14.07
CA PRO A 14 -12.42 13.32 -15.26
C PRO A 14 -13.50 12.85 -16.23
N TRP A 15 -14.08 13.78 -17.00
CA TRP A 15 -15.22 13.52 -17.90
C TRP A 15 -15.00 12.43 -18.96
N TRP A 16 -13.75 12.10 -19.26
CA TRP A 16 -13.35 11.10 -20.26
C TRP A 16 -13.20 9.68 -19.68
N VAL A 17 -13.26 9.54 -18.35
CA VAL A 17 -13.24 8.24 -17.67
C VAL A 17 -14.63 7.64 -17.70
N LYS A 18 -14.73 6.37 -18.06
CA LYS A 18 -16.00 5.63 -18.11
C LYS A 18 -16.06 4.61 -16.99
N GLU A 19 -17.25 4.43 -16.42
CA GLU A 19 -17.52 3.31 -15.53
C GLU A 19 -17.72 2.02 -16.35
N ARG A 20 -17.34 0.89 -15.77
CA ARG A 20 -17.53 -0.47 -16.32
C ARG A 20 -18.39 -1.29 -15.38
N ASP A 21 -18.78 -2.48 -15.81
CA ASP A 21 -19.58 -3.37 -14.98
C ASP A 21 -18.74 -3.98 -13.83
N TYR A 22 -19.44 -4.38 -12.78
CA TYR A 22 -18.84 -5.07 -11.63
C TYR A 22 -18.08 -6.33 -12.08
N LYS A 23 -16.84 -6.48 -11.61
CA LYS A 23 -15.89 -7.55 -12.01
C LYS A 23 -15.48 -7.57 -13.49
N ASP A 24 -15.72 -6.49 -14.22
CA ASP A 24 -15.23 -6.27 -15.58
C ASP A 24 -14.24 -5.08 -15.64
N PRO A 25 -13.01 -5.20 -15.11
CA PRO A 25 -11.98 -4.18 -15.32
C PRO A 25 -11.41 -4.26 -16.75
N THR A 26 -10.68 -3.22 -17.18
CA THR A 26 -10.05 -3.19 -18.52
C THR A 26 -8.97 -4.26 -18.74
N VAL A 27 -8.40 -4.79 -17.65
CA VAL A 27 -7.51 -5.94 -17.66
C VAL A 27 -8.35 -7.22 -17.64
N PRO A 28 -8.29 -8.08 -18.68
CA PRO A 28 -9.05 -9.33 -18.68
C PRO A 28 -8.66 -10.25 -17.53
N ILE A 29 -9.65 -10.82 -16.84
CA ILE A 29 -9.48 -11.71 -15.69
C ILE A 29 -10.17 -13.06 -15.95
N ASP A 30 -9.48 -14.13 -15.58
CA ASP A 30 -9.98 -15.50 -15.51
C ASP A 30 -10.08 -15.89 -14.03
N TRP A 31 -11.22 -15.57 -13.40
CA TRP A 31 -11.44 -15.74 -11.96
C TRP A 31 -11.20 -17.18 -11.44
N PRO A 32 -11.58 -18.25 -12.16
CA PRO A 32 -11.19 -19.62 -11.80
C PRO A 32 -9.69 -19.86 -11.69
N LYS A 33 -8.87 -19.13 -12.45
CA LYS A 33 -7.40 -19.27 -12.45
C LYS A 33 -6.69 -18.36 -11.44
N ILE A 34 -7.42 -17.50 -10.72
CA ILE A 34 -6.85 -16.69 -9.63
C ILE A 34 -6.74 -17.56 -8.38
N PRO A 35 -5.52 -17.84 -7.85
CA PRO A 35 -5.36 -18.55 -6.60
C PRO A 35 -5.57 -17.61 -5.42
N GLN A 36 -6.18 -18.14 -4.36
CA GLN A 36 -6.13 -17.48 -3.06
C GLN A 36 -4.75 -17.68 -2.42
N VAL A 37 -4.24 -16.64 -1.77
CA VAL A 37 -2.87 -16.63 -1.26
C VAL A 37 -2.81 -17.02 0.19
N THR A 38 -1.90 -17.93 0.53
CA THR A 38 -1.78 -18.37 1.92
C THR A 38 -1.24 -17.26 2.83
N GLY A 39 -0.26 -16.47 2.42
CA GLY A 39 0.25 -15.34 3.19
C GLY A 39 1.57 -14.81 2.61
N ALA A 40 2.03 -13.65 3.08
CA ALA A 40 3.28 -13.05 2.61
C ALA A 40 4.53 -13.89 2.97
N ASN A 41 4.44 -14.75 3.98
CA ASN A 41 5.57 -15.51 4.54
C ASN A 41 5.62 -16.99 4.12
N HIS A 42 4.72 -17.47 3.24
CA HIS A 42 4.59 -18.91 2.93
C HIS A 42 5.13 -19.36 1.58
N THR A 43 5.69 -18.45 0.79
CA THR A 43 6.66 -18.82 -0.25
C THR A 43 8.04 -18.53 0.31
N PRO A 44 8.98 -19.50 0.33
CA PRO A 44 10.39 -19.20 0.60
C PRO A 44 10.76 -18.03 -0.29
N THR A 45 11.07 -16.92 0.33
CA THR A 45 11.36 -15.66 -0.31
C THR A 45 12.49 -15.87 -1.31
N THR A 46 12.19 -15.90 -2.60
CA THR A 46 13.16 -15.75 -3.69
C THR A 46 13.68 -14.31 -3.77
N TYR A 47 13.48 -13.51 -2.73
CA TYR A 47 14.04 -12.19 -2.66
C TYR A 47 15.56 -12.27 -2.53
N ARG A 48 16.25 -11.42 -3.30
CA ARG A 48 17.71 -11.25 -3.23
C ARG A 48 18.17 -11.07 -1.77
N PRO A 49 19.23 -11.77 -1.32
CA PRO A 49 19.76 -11.54 0.02
C PRO A 49 20.28 -10.11 0.12
N ARG A 50 20.03 -9.50 1.27
CA ARG A 50 20.57 -8.17 1.58
C ARG A 50 22.11 -8.21 1.55
N PRO A 51 22.78 -7.22 0.95
CA PRO A 51 24.23 -7.09 1.04
C PRO A 51 24.71 -7.03 2.49
N THR A 52 25.77 -7.79 2.81
CA THR A 52 26.33 -7.90 4.17
C THR A 52 27.43 -6.87 4.47
N LEU A 53 27.80 -6.04 3.48
CA LEU A 53 28.84 -5.02 3.62
C LEU A 53 28.46 -3.95 4.65
N THR A 54 29.43 -3.59 5.48
CA THR A 54 29.37 -2.44 6.37
C THR A 54 29.39 -1.12 5.58
N ALA A 55 28.99 -0.03 6.24
CA ALA A 55 29.10 1.31 5.69
C ALA A 55 30.52 1.64 5.22
N GLN A 56 31.52 1.28 6.03
CA GLN A 56 32.93 1.54 5.78
C GLN A 56 33.44 0.76 4.56
N GLU A 57 33.07 -0.51 4.43
CA GLU A 57 33.45 -1.34 3.29
C GLU A 57 32.84 -0.80 1.99
N ARG A 58 31.56 -0.42 2.00
CA ARG A 58 30.92 0.22 0.83
C ARG A 58 31.58 1.52 0.43
N PHE A 59 31.88 2.36 1.43
CA PHE A 59 32.56 3.63 1.20
C PHE A 59 33.96 3.42 0.58
N ALA A 60 34.71 2.43 1.07
CA ALA A 60 36.01 2.04 0.50
C ALA A 60 35.92 1.57 -0.96
N MET A 61 34.76 1.08 -1.40
CA MET A 61 34.48 0.71 -2.80
C MET A 61 34.00 1.88 -3.68
N GLY A 62 34.03 3.12 -3.16
CA GLY A 62 33.58 4.32 -3.86
C GLY A 62 32.06 4.51 -3.85
N VAL A 63 31.35 3.80 -2.98
CA VAL A 63 29.88 3.89 -2.87
C VAL A 63 29.55 4.58 -1.55
N PRO A 64 29.28 5.89 -1.55
CA PRO A 64 28.92 6.61 -0.34
C PRO A 64 27.61 6.08 0.27
N GLY A 65 27.45 6.29 1.57
CA GLY A 65 26.35 5.72 2.32
C GLY A 65 26.66 4.39 2.99
N GLY A 66 25.70 3.94 3.78
CA GLY A 66 25.93 2.82 4.70
C GLY A 66 24.91 2.68 5.83
N SER A 67 23.78 3.38 5.75
CA SER A 67 22.69 3.10 6.68
C SER A 67 21.87 1.91 6.17
N ALA A 68 21.36 1.14 7.13
CA ALA A 68 20.56 -0.03 6.83
C ALA A 68 19.38 0.27 5.91
N GLY A 69 19.23 -0.52 4.83
CA GLY A 69 18.03 -0.51 3.98
C GLY A 69 18.23 -0.47 2.46
N SER A 70 19.46 -0.55 1.92
CA SER A 70 19.63 -0.80 0.49
C SER A 70 19.85 -2.27 0.21
N TRP A 71 19.20 -2.75 -0.84
CA TRP A 71 19.41 -4.09 -1.38
C TRP A 71 20.39 -4.11 -2.52
N ALA A 72 20.76 -2.97 -3.12
CA ALA A 72 21.72 -2.85 -4.22
C ALA A 72 23.12 -3.33 -3.83
N THR A 73 23.75 -4.13 -4.70
CA THR A 73 25.19 -4.38 -4.66
C THR A 73 25.96 -3.09 -4.97
N PRO A 74 27.26 -3.00 -4.65
CA PRO A 74 28.07 -1.83 -4.99
C PRO A 74 28.02 -1.43 -6.47
N ASP A 75 27.97 -2.40 -7.38
CA ASP A 75 27.93 -2.12 -8.83
C ASP A 75 26.55 -1.63 -9.27
N GLU A 76 25.47 -2.22 -8.75
CA GLU A 76 24.11 -1.72 -9.01
C GLU A 76 23.91 -0.31 -8.42
N ALA A 77 24.49 -0.01 -7.26
CA ALA A 77 24.46 1.33 -6.69
C ALA A 77 25.18 2.35 -7.59
N LYS A 78 26.35 2.00 -8.11
CA LYS A 78 27.08 2.85 -9.09
C LYS A 78 26.26 3.08 -10.35
N LEU A 79 25.62 2.04 -10.89
CA LEU A 79 24.70 2.17 -12.02
C LEU A 79 23.56 3.15 -11.71
N LEU A 80 22.92 3.03 -10.54
CA LEU A 80 21.87 3.98 -10.12
C LEU A 80 22.38 5.41 -10.01
N PHE A 81 23.60 5.61 -9.49
CA PHE A 81 24.20 6.94 -9.40
C PHE A 81 24.52 7.53 -10.77
N GLU A 82 25.02 6.73 -11.72
CA GLU A 82 25.23 7.15 -13.10
C GLU A 82 23.92 7.61 -13.74
N ARG A 83 22.84 6.82 -13.58
CA ARG A 83 21.50 7.18 -14.08
C ARG A 83 20.97 8.45 -13.45
N MET A 84 21.17 8.65 -12.15
CA MET A 84 20.81 9.90 -11.47
C MET A 84 21.57 11.10 -12.02
N LYS A 85 22.87 10.97 -12.32
CA LYS A 85 23.68 12.04 -12.91
C LYS A 85 23.26 12.35 -14.34
N GLU A 86 22.90 11.34 -15.12
CA GLU A 86 22.36 11.49 -16.48
C GLU A 86 21.02 12.23 -16.48
N GLU A 87 20.10 11.82 -15.61
CA GLU A 87 18.75 12.40 -15.56
C GLU A 87 18.71 13.77 -14.85
N PHE A 88 19.56 13.97 -13.85
CA PHE A 88 19.63 15.17 -13.04
C PHE A 88 21.06 15.73 -13.01
N PRO A 89 21.47 16.51 -14.04
CA PRO A 89 22.79 17.14 -14.07
C PRO A 89 23.07 17.96 -12.80
N GLY A 90 24.22 17.71 -12.18
CA GLY A 90 24.62 18.34 -10.90
C GLY A 90 24.12 17.60 -9.65
N TRP A 91 23.41 16.48 -9.80
CA TRP A 91 23.19 15.56 -8.69
C TRP A 91 24.50 14.89 -8.30
N GLU A 92 24.75 14.81 -7.00
CA GLU A 92 25.87 14.07 -6.42
C GLU A 92 25.32 13.22 -5.26
N PRO A 93 25.84 12.00 -5.05
CA PRO A 93 25.30 11.07 -4.05
C PRO A 93 25.46 11.56 -2.60
N GLY A 94 26.26 12.60 -2.37
CA GLY A 94 26.58 13.09 -1.03
C GLY A 94 27.34 12.05 -0.20
N TRP A 95 27.46 12.29 1.11
CA TRP A 95 28.16 11.38 2.01
C TRP A 95 27.35 10.12 2.36
N ALA A 96 26.02 10.21 2.26
CA ALA A 96 25.08 9.16 2.64
C ALA A 96 24.52 8.34 1.47
N GLY A 97 24.88 8.67 0.22
CA GLY A 97 24.29 8.04 -0.98
C GLY A 97 22.85 8.48 -1.25
N MET A 98 22.43 9.65 -0.75
CA MET A 98 21.04 10.13 -0.71
C MET A 98 20.86 11.49 -1.40
N GLY A 99 21.83 11.90 -2.22
CA GLY A 99 21.88 13.24 -2.77
C GLY A 99 22.60 14.23 -1.85
N ASP A 100 22.37 15.52 -2.08
CA ASP A 100 22.93 16.62 -1.29
C ASP A 100 22.53 16.56 0.20
N ASN A 101 23.15 17.42 1.02
CA ASN A 101 22.87 17.47 2.46
C ASN A 101 21.39 17.75 2.77
N ARG A 102 20.67 18.48 1.90
CA ARG A 102 19.24 18.77 2.08
C ARG A 102 18.38 17.53 1.83
N SER A 103 18.70 16.76 0.80
CA SER A 103 18.02 15.50 0.47
C SER A 103 18.27 14.45 1.55
N THR A 104 19.52 14.34 2.02
CA THR A 104 19.88 13.50 3.16
C THR A 104 19.11 13.89 4.42
N ALA A 105 19.06 15.19 4.76
CA ALA A 105 18.33 15.67 5.94
C ALA A 105 16.82 15.35 5.84
N LEU A 106 16.21 15.55 4.67
CA LEU A 106 14.81 15.21 4.44
C LEU A 106 14.57 13.70 4.59
N PHE A 107 15.44 12.86 4.02
CA PHE A 107 15.33 11.40 4.15
C PHE A 107 15.35 10.98 5.61
N MET A 108 16.31 11.49 6.39
CA MET A 108 16.40 11.18 7.82
C MET A 108 15.15 11.61 8.59
N ALA A 109 14.59 12.78 8.28
CA ALA A 109 13.33 13.24 8.88
C ALA A 109 12.16 12.30 8.56
N THR A 110 12.02 11.88 7.29
CA THR A 110 10.94 10.96 6.86
C THR A 110 11.12 9.51 7.30
N LYS A 111 12.32 9.13 7.78
CA LYS A 111 12.61 7.79 8.31
C LYS A 111 12.34 7.68 9.82
N TYR A 112 12.01 8.77 10.50
CA TYR A 112 11.88 8.80 11.97
C TYR A 112 10.90 7.76 12.53
N MET A 113 9.68 7.67 11.99
CA MET A 113 8.69 6.63 12.34
C MET A 113 8.62 5.53 11.27
N ARG A 114 9.77 5.22 10.65
CA ARG A 114 10.01 4.27 9.54
C ARG A 114 8.80 3.40 9.16
N MET A 115 8.18 3.66 8.00
CA MET A 115 7.09 2.85 7.44
C MET A 115 5.94 2.52 8.42
N GLY A 116 5.74 3.37 9.43
CA GLY A 116 4.70 3.23 10.44
C GLY A 116 5.12 2.50 11.72
N SER A 117 6.41 2.19 11.87
CA SER A 117 6.98 1.65 13.11
C SER A 117 7.17 2.73 14.17
N PHE A 118 7.08 2.34 15.44
CA PHE A 118 7.60 3.17 16.51
C PHE A 118 9.12 3.29 16.38
N PRO A 119 9.71 4.42 16.79
CA PRO A 119 11.14 4.56 16.74
C PRO A 119 11.83 3.48 17.58
N GLY A 120 13.05 3.14 17.20
CA GLY A 120 13.94 2.38 18.07
C GLY A 120 14.37 3.28 19.23
N GLU A 121 15.64 3.65 19.27
CA GLU A 121 16.17 4.58 20.27
C GLU A 121 15.68 6.01 20.02
N ILE A 122 15.04 6.63 21.03
CA ILE A 122 14.74 8.06 21.06
C ILE A 122 15.39 8.70 22.28
N ASN A 123 15.72 9.98 22.14
CA ASN A 123 16.06 10.84 23.27
C ASN A 123 14.86 11.74 23.57
N ASN A 124 14.33 11.65 24.77
CA ASN A 124 13.30 12.57 25.27
C ASN A 124 13.68 13.02 26.68
N ASN A 125 13.70 14.33 26.92
CA ASN A 125 14.06 14.93 28.20
C ASN A 125 15.37 14.37 28.80
N GLY A 126 16.39 14.16 27.95
CA GLY A 126 17.70 13.64 28.36
C GLY A 126 17.76 12.13 28.59
N THR A 127 16.63 11.42 28.49
CA THR A 127 16.56 9.96 28.63
C THR A 127 16.55 9.30 27.26
N ARG A 128 17.48 8.37 27.05
CA ARG A 128 17.48 7.50 25.88
C ARG A 128 16.76 6.20 26.18
N PHE A 129 15.78 5.85 25.37
CA PHE A 129 15.06 4.58 25.51
C PHE A 129 14.56 4.09 24.15
N ASN A 130 14.32 2.78 24.06
CA ASN A 130 13.85 2.15 22.83
C ASN A 130 12.32 1.96 22.87
N VAL A 131 11.57 2.76 22.11
CA VAL A 131 10.09 2.75 22.16
C VAL A 131 9.54 1.41 21.67
N ALA A 132 9.97 0.96 20.49
CA ALA A 132 9.51 -0.28 19.90
C ALA A 132 9.81 -1.50 20.79
N ALA A 133 11.00 -1.58 21.39
CA ALA A 133 11.37 -2.66 22.29
C ALA A 133 10.56 -2.63 23.60
N THR A 134 10.28 -1.45 24.15
CA THR A 134 9.43 -1.31 25.35
C THR A 134 8.01 -1.80 25.08
N LEU A 135 7.41 -1.44 23.93
CA LEU A 135 6.09 -1.91 23.55
C LEU A 135 6.06 -3.42 23.32
N ALA A 136 7.04 -3.96 22.59
CA ALA A 136 7.15 -5.40 22.35
C ALA A 136 7.25 -6.20 23.65
N LYS A 137 8.01 -5.70 24.64
CA LYS A 137 8.11 -6.32 25.98
C LYS A 137 6.78 -6.31 26.73
N ALA A 138 5.92 -5.32 26.49
CA ALA A 138 4.56 -5.25 27.02
C ALA A 138 3.54 -6.07 26.21
N GLY A 139 3.97 -6.80 25.18
CA GLY A 139 3.08 -7.54 24.27
C GLY A 139 2.39 -6.69 23.21
N GLY A 140 2.78 -5.41 23.08
CA GLY A 140 2.26 -4.48 22.08
C GLY A 140 2.97 -4.57 20.73
N PRO A 141 2.38 -3.98 19.67
CA PRO A 141 2.99 -3.97 18.34
C PRO A 141 4.21 -3.04 18.28
N ALA A 142 5.14 -3.33 17.37
CA ALA A 142 6.32 -2.50 17.10
C ALA A 142 6.02 -1.25 16.26
N GLY A 143 4.74 -0.97 15.97
CA GLY A 143 4.28 0.17 15.18
C GLY A 143 2.78 0.41 15.31
N PHE A 144 2.31 1.49 14.70
CA PHE A 144 0.88 1.82 14.58
C PHE A 144 0.27 1.26 13.29
N THR A 145 1.04 0.54 12.48
CA THR A 145 0.58 -0.04 11.22
C THR A 145 -0.57 -1.00 11.47
N GLY A 146 -1.74 -0.62 10.93
CA GLY A 146 -2.99 -1.39 10.78
C GLY A 146 -2.91 -2.86 11.21
N GLY A 147 -3.01 -3.07 12.53
CA GLY A 147 -3.34 -4.38 13.06
C GLY A 147 -4.71 -4.80 12.52
N PHE A 148 -5.00 -6.10 12.57
CA PHE A 148 -6.28 -6.63 12.10
C PHE A 148 -7.47 -5.85 12.69
N LEU A 149 -7.46 -5.61 14.01
CA LEU A 149 -8.45 -4.78 14.73
C LEU A 149 -8.08 -3.29 14.84
N GLY A 150 -6.86 -2.91 14.43
CA GLY A 150 -6.29 -1.57 14.64
C GLY A 150 -5.88 -1.28 16.09
N PRO A 151 -5.13 -0.20 16.35
CA PRO A 151 -5.01 0.35 17.70
C PRO A 151 -6.39 0.83 18.17
N ARG A 152 -6.72 0.60 19.45
CA ARG A 152 -7.96 1.06 20.09
C ARG A 152 -7.63 1.92 21.30
N SER A 153 -8.06 3.17 21.30
CA SER A 153 -8.00 4.05 22.46
C SER A 153 -9.01 3.56 23.51
N GLY A 154 -8.58 3.50 24.77
CA GLY A 154 -9.46 3.20 25.90
C GLY A 154 -10.55 4.26 26.13
N GLU A 155 -10.43 5.41 25.48
CA GLU A 155 -11.41 6.51 25.54
C GLU A 155 -12.43 6.44 24.39
N THR A 156 -12.20 5.61 23.37
CA THR A 156 -13.15 5.49 22.26
C THR A 156 -14.29 4.58 22.67
N LEU A 157 -15.48 5.17 22.71
CA LEU A 157 -16.71 4.50 23.12
C LEU A 157 -17.61 4.28 21.90
N ARG A 158 -18.36 3.18 21.89
CA ARG A 158 -19.36 2.91 20.85
C ARG A 158 -20.78 3.22 21.35
N PRO A 159 -21.69 3.71 20.49
CA PRO A 159 -23.10 3.97 20.82
C PRO A 159 -23.77 2.84 21.63
N GLN A 160 -23.51 1.59 21.23
CA GLN A 160 -24.08 0.39 21.87
C GLN A 160 -23.69 0.22 23.34
N MET A 161 -22.58 0.80 23.80
CA MET A 161 -22.17 0.77 25.22
C MET A 161 -23.11 1.59 26.12
N PHE A 162 -23.86 2.52 25.53
CA PHE A 162 -24.81 3.38 26.25
C PHE A 162 -26.26 3.04 25.92
N GLY A 163 -26.52 1.97 25.17
CA GLY A 163 -27.87 1.63 24.69
C GLY A 163 -28.44 2.64 23.71
N VAL A 164 -27.62 3.52 23.13
CA VAL A 164 -28.06 4.46 22.09
C VAL A 164 -27.82 3.86 20.70
N PRO A 165 -28.68 4.17 19.71
CA PRO A 165 -28.54 3.64 18.37
C PRO A 165 -27.20 4.08 17.76
N ARG A 166 -26.61 3.21 16.96
CA ARG A 166 -25.49 3.57 16.09
C ARG A 166 -25.94 4.61 15.06
N TRP A 167 -24.98 5.27 14.42
CA TRP A 167 -25.28 6.09 13.25
C TRP A 167 -25.92 5.21 12.16
N GLU A 168 -26.91 5.72 11.44
CA GLU A 168 -27.54 5.04 10.31
C GLU A 168 -27.61 6.02 9.12
N GLY A 169 -27.42 5.50 7.91
CA GLY A 169 -27.47 6.25 6.67
C GLY A 169 -27.52 5.31 5.47
N THR A 170 -27.80 5.84 4.28
CA THR A 170 -27.76 5.00 3.06
C THR A 170 -26.32 4.58 2.75
N PRO A 171 -26.09 3.50 1.98
CA PRO A 171 -24.76 3.12 1.54
C PRO A 171 -23.98 4.28 0.87
N GLU A 172 -24.66 5.15 0.11
CA GLU A 172 -24.07 6.32 -0.53
C GLU A 172 -23.63 7.37 0.50
N GLU A 173 -24.44 7.61 1.53
CA GLU A 173 -24.10 8.50 2.65
C GLU A 173 -22.93 7.94 3.46
N GLY A 174 -22.89 6.62 3.68
CA GLY A 174 -21.79 5.94 4.33
C GLY A 174 -20.47 6.15 3.58
N LEU A 175 -20.46 5.93 2.26
CA LEU A 175 -19.25 6.12 1.47
C LEU A 175 -18.85 7.60 1.33
N ARG A 176 -19.81 8.54 1.23
CA ARG A 176 -19.51 9.99 1.30
C ARG A 176 -18.92 10.40 2.64
N THR A 177 -19.42 9.83 3.74
CA THR A 177 -18.88 10.07 5.09
C THR A 177 -17.42 9.60 5.15
N MET A 178 -17.14 8.40 4.63
CA MET A 178 -15.77 7.91 4.54
C MET A 178 -14.88 8.78 3.64
N LEU A 179 -15.37 9.25 2.50
CA LEU A 179 -14.64 10.21 1.65
C LEU A 179 -14.28 11.49 2.42
N SER A 180 -15.23 12.05 3.15
CA SER A 180 -15.05 13.24 3.99
C SER A 180 -13.91 13.04 4.99
N VAL A 181 -13.97 11.92 5.74
CA VAL A 181 -13.00 11.61 6.79
C VAL A 181 -11.62 11.29 6.21
N VAL A 182 -11.56 10.53 5.11
CA VAL A 182 -10.29 10.27 4.41
C VAL A 182 -9.66 11.58 3.94
N ARG A 183 -10.42 12.50 3.34
CA ARG A 183 -9.91 13.81 2.94
C ARG A 183 -9.47 14.66 4.12
N PHE A 184 -10.22 14.63 5.22
CA PHE A 184 -9.86 15.33 6.45
C PHE A 184 -8.49 14.86 6.98
N PHE A 185 -8.23 13.55 6.97
CA PHE A 185 -6.92 12.99 7.32
C PHE A 185 -5.88 13.08 6.20
N GLY A 186 -6.24 13.68 5.07
CA GLY A 186 -5.43 13.99 3.89
C GLY A 186 -5.06 12.80 3.02
N GLY A 187 -5.95 11.81 2.94
CA GLY A 187 -6.08 10.95 1.78
C GLY A 187 -6.73 11.68 0.59
N SER A 188 -6.78 11.00 -0.55
CA SER A 188 -7.16 11.60 -1.84
C SER A 188 -8.56 11.17 -2.28
N ASP A 189 -8.82 9.87 -2.32
CA ASP A 189 -10.08 9.33 -2.83
C ASP A 189 -10.44 8.00 -2.15
N VAL A 190 -11.70 7.57 -2.31
CA VAL A 190 -12.26 6.34 -1.74
C VAL A 190 -13.04 5.54 -2.78
N GLY A 191 -13.21 4.26 -2.53
CA GLY A 191 -14.08 3.38 -3.31
C GLY A 191 -14.49 2.19 -2.45
N SER A 192 -15.50 1.44 -2.87
CA SER A 192 -15.92 0.25 -2.15
C SER A 192 -16.49 -0.80 -3.09
N PHE A 193 -16.47 -2.07 -2.70
CA PHE A 193 -17.14 -3.15 -3.43
C PHE A 193 -17.55 -4.26 -2.48
N LYS A 194 -18.51 -5.08 -2.91
CA LYS A 194 -18.93 -6.27 -2.16
C LYS A 194 -17.93 -7.41 -2.32
N ILE A 195 -17.62 -8.10 -1.24
CA ILE A 195 -16.71 -9.25 -1.26
C ILE A 195 -17.54 -10.50 -1.54
N ASP A 196 -17.42 -11.03 -2.76
CA ASP A 196 -17.95 -12.34 -3.12
C ASP A 196 -16.86 -13.43 -3.06
N THR A 197 -17.22 -14.65 -3.47
CA THR A 197 -16.31 -15.81 -3.48
C THR A 197 -15.09 -15.62 -4.37
N ASP A 198 -15.19 -14.87 -5.46
CA ASP A 198 -14.06 -14.57 -6.34
C ASP A 198 -13.16 -13.50 -5.73
N LEU A 199 -13.75 -12.40 -5.26
CA LEU A 199 -12.99 -11.30 -4.68
C LEU A 199 -12.34 -11.67 -3.36
N ARG A 200 -12.89 -12.63 -2.60
CA ARG A 200 -12.26 -13.15 -1.38
C ARG A 200 -10.83 -13.67 -1.61
N LYS A 201 -10.52 -14.12 -2.83
CA LYS A 201 -9.18 -14.59 -3.24
C LYS A 201 -8.12 -13.49 -3.17
N LEU A 202 -8.52 -12.21 -3.16
CA LEU A 202 -7.64 -11.06 -3.04
C LEU A 202 -7.11 -10.83 -1.60
N TRP A 203 -7.65 -11.55 -0.61
CA TRP A 203 -7.19 -11.53 0.78
C TRP A 203 -6.47 -12.83 1.13
N HIS A 204 -5.41 -12.71 1.93
CA HIS A 204 -4.63 -13.89 2.33
C HIS A 204 -5.40 -14.78 3.31
N THR A 205 -5.03 -16.05 3.41
CA THR A 205 -5.57 -16.99 4.42
C THR A 205 -4.73 -17.06 5.69
N LYS A 206 -3.58 -16.38 5.75
CA LYS A 206 -2.72 -16.23 6.92
C LYS A 206 -2.11 -14.83 7.01
N SER A 207 -1.89 -14.42 8.25
CA SER A 207 -1.20 -13.19 8.65
C SER A 207 -0.07 -13.56 9.61
N GLY A 208 1.16 -13.62 9.11
CA GLY A 208 2.27 -14.23 9.84
C GLY A 208 1.97 -15.70 10.16
N ALA A 209 2.02 -16.07 11.43
CA ALA A 209 1.68 -17.42 11.90
C ALA A 209 0.18 -17.66 12.09
N LYS A 210 -0.66 -16.61 12.02
CA LYS A 210 -2.09 -16.69 12.33
C LYS A 210 -2.91 -17.05 11.09
N ASP A 211 -3.91 -17.90 11.25
CA ASP A 211 -4.92 -18.15 10.23
C ASP A 211 -5.88 -16.96 10.11
N VAL A 212 -6.31 -16.62 8.89
CA VAL A 212 -7.33 -15.60 8.63
C VAL A 212 -8.59 -16.31 8.15
N VAL A 213 -9.57 -16.43 9.04
CA VAL A 213 -10.78 -17.25 8.82
C VAL A 213 -12.04 -16.40 8.83
N ILE A 214 -13.11 -16.94 8.24
CA ILE A 214 -14.44 -16.35 8.30
C ILE A 214 -15.29 -17.21 9.24
N GLU A 215 -15.96 -16.58 10.20
CA GLU A 215 -16.85 -17.26 11.14
C GLU A 215 -18.17 -16.50 11.28
N ASP A 216 -19.22 -17.22 11.68
CA ASP A 216 -20.52 -16.61 12.00
C ASP A 216 -20.49 -16.06 13.44
N VAL A 217 -19.90 -14.87 13.56
CA VAL A 217 -19.76 -14.12 14.81
C VAL A 217 -20.19 -12.68 14.59
N VAL A 218 -20.54 -11.97 15.66
CA VAL A 218 -20.98 -10.57 15.55
C VAL A 218 -19.79 -9.63 15.33
N ASP A 219 -18.78 -9.74 16.20
CA ASP A 219 -17.63 -8.85 16.24
C ASP A 219 -16.36 -9.61 15.78
N PRO A 220 -15.47 -8.99 14.97
CA PRO A 220 -14.16 -9.54 14.65
C PRO A 220 -13.31 -9.69 15.91
N TYR A 221 -12.45 -10.69 15.93
CA TYR A 221 -11.51 -10.91 17.03
C TYR A 221 -10.19 -11.53 16.55
N GLU A 222 -9.18 -11.46 17.40
CA GLU A 222 -7.86 -12.01 17.13
C GLU A 222 -7.34 -12.77 18.36
N THR A 223 -6.70 -13.91 18.12
CA THR A 223 -6.00 -14.71 19.13
C THR A 223 -4.53 -14.85 18.76
N SER A 224 -3.77 -15.63 19.52
CA SER A 224 -2.41 -16.02 19.13
C SER A 224 -2.37 -16.89 17.86
N ALA A 225 -3.48 -17.58 17.52
CA ALA A 225 -3.55 -18.55 16.44
C ALA A 225 -4.32 -18.08 15.20
N LYS A 226 -5.31 -17.18 15.35
CA LYS A 226 -6.18 -16.75 14.23
C LYS A 226 -6.66 -15.31 14.33
N GLN A 227 -7.02 -14.77 13.18
CA GLN A 227 -7.76 -13.53 12.95
C GLN A 227 -9.10 -13.91 12.33
N VAL A 228 -10.21 -13.46 12.94
CA VAL A 228 -11.56 -13.87 12.54
C VAL A 228 -12.33 -12.70 11.96
N ILE A 229 -12.74 -12.86 10.70
CA ILE A 229 -13.60 -11.96 9.97
C ILE A 229 -15.05 -12.46 10.11
N PRO A 230 -15.99 -11.65 10.62
CA PRO A 230 -17.39 -12.01 10.63
C PRO A 230 -17.93 -12.28 9.22
N SER A 231 -18.81 -13.26 9.08
CA SER A 231 -19.52 -13.59 7.84
C SER A 231 -20.31 -12.40 7.25
N SER A 232 -20.74 -11.47 8.11
CA SER A 232 -21.47 -10.24 7.77
C SER A 232 -20.60 -9.15 7.15
N PHE A 233 -19.26 -9.24 7.25
CA PHE A 233 -18.33 -8.21 6.80
C PHE A 233 -18.07 -8.35 5.30
N GLN A 234 -19.02 -7.85 4.50
CA GLN A 234 -19.02 -8.02 3.05
C GLN A 234 -18.59 -6.77 2.29
N ASN A 235 -18.29 -5.66 2.95
CA ASN A 235 -17.84 -4.44 2.27
C ASN A 235 -16.32 -4.32 2.33
N ALA A 236 -15.67 -4.34 1.17
CA ALA A 236 -14.30 -3.87 1.04
C ALA A 236 -14.33 -2.35 0.87
N PHE A 237 -13.66 -1.63 1.76
CA PHE A 237 -13.43 -0.20 1.66
C PHE A 237 -12.01 0.05 1.18
N THR A 238 -11.88 0.79 0.09
CA THR A 238 -10.58 1.19 -0.46
C THR A 238 -10.41 2.70 -0.32
N TRP A 239 -9.20 3.13 -0.02
CA TRP A 239 -8.83 4.54 -0.05
C TRP A 239 -7.39 4.71 -0.50
N THR A 240 -7.07 5.89 -1.00
CA THR A 240 -5.74 6.17 -1.53
C THR A 240 -5.20 7.49 -1.03
N ALA A 241 -3.89 7.63 -1.11
CA ALA A 241 -3.23 8.89 -0.83
C ALA A 241 -1.96 9.05 -1.67
N ARG A 242 -1.73 10.30 -2.10
CA ARG A 242 -0.64 10.67 -2.99
C ARG A 242 0.67 10.83 -2.21
N GLN A 243 1.78 10.32 -2.76
CA GLN A 243 3.12 10.70 -2.31
C GLN A 243 3.58 12.01 -2.96
N SER A 244 4.62 12.65 -2.43
CA SER A 244 5.14 13.90 -2.97
C SER A 244 5.60 13.74 -4.42
N PHE A 245 4.88 14.35 -5.37
CA PHE A 245 5.13 14.20 -6.80
C PHE A 245 6.53 14.62 -7.22
N GLU A 246 6.99 15.78 -6.76
CA GLU A 246 8.32 16.29 -7.09
C GLU A 246 9.44 15.39 -6.58
N LYS A 247 9.23 14.76 -5.42
CA LYS A 247 10.17 13.78 -4.90
C LYS A 247 10.03 12.42 -5.59
N THR A 248 8.83 12.01 -5.97
CA THR A 248 8.58 10.79 -6.75
C THR A 248 9.33 10.77 -8.09
N ARG A 249 9.43 11.92 -8.75
CA ARG A 249 10.17 12.03 -10.02
C ARG A 249 11.67 11.86 -9.87
N ARG A 250 12.21 11.93 -8.65
CA ARG A 250 13.65 11.85 -8.37
C ARG A 250 14.05 10.52 -7.72
N GLN A 251 13.16 9.53 -7.71
CA GLN A 251 13.38 8.22 -7.06
C GLN A 251 14.07 7.21 -7.98
N ALA A 252 15.10 7.66 -8.72
CA ALA A 252 15.87 6.80 -9.62
C ALA A 252 17.22 6.36 -9.00
N GLY A 253 17.59 6.87 -7.83
CA GLY A 253 18.80 6.50 -7.10
C GLY A 253 18.53 5.53 -5.95
N GLU A 254 19.59 4.99 -5.37
CA GLU A 254 19.56 3.90 -4.39
C GLU A 254 18.69 4.19 -3.15
N TYR A 255 18.65 5.44 -2.68
CA TYR A 255 18.04 5.80 -1.39
C TYR A 255 17.07 6.98 -1.46
N GLU A 256 16.80 7.55 -2.63
CA GLU A 256 15.85 8.63 -2.91
C GLU A 256 14.38 8.17 -2.72
N ALA A 257 14.07 7.74 -1.49
CA ALA A 257 12.81 7.14 -1.10
C ALA A 257 12.04 7.99 -0.08
N GLU A 258 12.41 9.26 0.15
CA GLU A 258 11.78 10.12 1.17
C GLU A 258 10.26 10.21 0.99
N ALA A 259 9.80 10.33 -0.27
CA ALA A 259 8.38 10.37 -0.60
C ALA A 259 7.64 9.09 -0.17
N VAL A 260 8.32 7.94 -0.30
CA VAL A 260 7.80 6.62 0.06
C VAL A 260 7.76 6.46 1.57
N TYR A 261 8.87 6.76 2.25
CA TYR A 261 8.96 6.68 3.70
C TYR A 261 7.96 7.63 4.37
N TRP A 262 7.80 8.85 3.86
CA TRP A 262 6.81 9.79 4.36
C TRP A 262 5.38 9.27 4.22
N ALA A 263 5.02 8.74 3.05
CA ALA A 263 3.70 8.20 2.81
C ALA A 263 3.40 7.01 3.76
N TYR A 264 4.32 6.07 3.92
CA TYR A 264 4.15 4.95 4.85
C TYR A 264 4.32 5.32 6.32
N GLN A 265 4.92 6.46 6.64
CA GLN A 265 4.90 6.99 8.01
C GLN A 265 3.51 7.54 8.34
N ARG A 266 2.84 8.22 7.41
CA ARG A 266 1.58 8.91 7.70
C ARG A 266 0.35 8.02 7.54
N PHE A 267 0.24 7.30 6.43
CA PHE A 267 -1.04 6.71 6.03
C PHE A 267 -1.45 5.43 6.77
N PRO A 268 -0.54 4.57 7.27
CA PRO A 268 -0.95 3.51 8.19
C PRO A 268 -1.58 4.05 9.48
N PHE A 269 -1.13 5.20 9.98
CA PHE A 269 -1.75 5.87 11.12
C PHE A 269 -3.16 6.32 10.79
N VAL A 270 -3.36 6.92 9.61
CA VAL A 270 -4.71 7.26 9.12
C VAL A 270 -5.60 6.02 9.06
N GLY A 271 -5.07 4.87 8.63
CA GLY A 271 -5.81 3.61 8.70
C GLY A 271 -6.36 3.29 10.10
N GLY A 272 -5.52 3.43 11.14
CA GLY A 272 -5.98 3.28 12.53
C GLY A 272 -7.05 4.29 12.92
N LEU A 273 -6.90 5.56 12.51
CA LEU A 273 -7.92 6.60 12.76
C LEU A 273 -9.25 6.30 12.07
N LEU A 274 -9.24 5.68 10.89
CA LEU A 274 -10.47 5.25 10.21
C LEU A 274 -11.15 4.10 10.97
N GLN A 275 -10.38 3.15 11.50
CA GLN A 275 -10.92 2.08 12.37
C GLN A 275 -11.51 2.64 13.67
N GLU A 276 -10.91 3.70 14.23
CA GLU A 276 -11.46 4.42 15.38
C GLU A 276 -12.75 5.15 15.05
N PHE A 277 -12.75 5.92 13.97
CA PHE A 277 -13.92 6.66 13.52
C PHE A 277 -15.12 5.74 13.27
N VAL A 278 -14.92 4.65 12.53
CA VAL A 278 -15.99 3.69 12.22
C VAL A 278 -16.52 3.00 13.49
N PHE A 279 -15.65 2.75 14.46
CA PHE A 279 -16.06 2.22 15.75
C PHE A 279 -16.88 3.20 16.59
N ALA A 280 -16.49 4.48 16.59
CA ALA A 280 -17.26 5.53 17.24
C ALA A 280 -18.62 5.76 16.58
N LEU A 281 -18.79 5.43 15.28
CA LEU A 281 -20.10 5.40 14.62
C LEU A 281 -20.97 4.21 15.04
N GLY A 282 -20.40 3.20 15.71
CA GLY A 282 -21.09 1.97 16.10
C GLY A 282 -20.98 0.84 15.07
N TYR A 283 -19.99 0.88 14.20
CA TYR A 283 -19.63 -0.19 13.25
C TYR A 283 -18.22 -0.70 13.55
N GLN A 284 -17.67 -1.58 12.73
CA GLN A 284 -16.33 -2.12 12.87
C GLN A 284 -15.61 -2.15 11.53
N MET A 285 -14.30 -1.92 11.57
CA MET A 285 -13.45 -1.93 10.39
C MET A 285 -12.14 -2.64 10.72
N ILE A 286 -11.75 -3.57 9.85
CA ILE A 286 -10.60 -4.44 10.01
C ILE A 286 -9.67 -4.33 8.82
N TYR A 287 -8.39 -4.64 9.05
CA TYR A 287 -7.34 -4.56 8.04
C TYR A 287 -6.61 -5.89 7.83
N PRO A 288 -7.29 -6.93 7.30
CA PRO A 288 -6.65 -8.19 6.98
C PRO A 288 -5.65 -8.06 5.81
N PRO A 289 -4.61 -8.91 5.76
CA PRO A 289 -3.64 -8.90 4.68
C PRO A 289 -4.29 -9.15 3.31
N ASN A 290 -3.92 -8.34 2.32
CA ASN A 290 -4.57 -8.33 1.00
C ASN A 290 -3.65 -7.90 -0.14
N HIS A 291 -4.15 -8.10 -1.37
CA HIS A 291 -3.58 -7.54 -2.59
C HIS A 291 -4.22 -6.18 -2.90
N SER A 292 -3.54 -5.11 -2.50
CA SER A 292 -4.00 -3.72 -2.60
C SER A 292 -4.28 -3.22 -4.02
N ASN A 293 -3.48 -3.61 -5.01
CA ASN A 293 -3.68 -3.11 -6.38
C ASN A 293 -4.94 -3.68 -7.04
N PRO A 294 -5.18 -5.01 -7.07
CA PRO A 294 -6.41 -5.52 -7.68
C PRO A 294 -7.65 -5.00 -6.94
N THR A 295 -7.64 -4.87 -5.60
CA THR A 295 -8.79 -4.29 -4.88
C THR A 295 -9.09 -2.85 -5.31
N SER A 296 -8.05 -2.05 -5.61
CA SER A 296 -8.24 -0.69 -6.13
C SER A 296 -8.75 -0.62 -7.58
N VAL A 297 -8.40 -1.61 -8.41
CA VAL A 297 -8.97 -1.74 -9.76
C VAL A 297 -10.44 -2.12 -9.66
N MET A 298 -10.77 -3.02 -8.74
CA MET A 298 -12.15 -3.44 -8.49
C MET A 298 -13.03 -2.31 -7.94
N SER A 299 -12.46 -1.39 -7.17
CA SER A 299 -13.17 -0.23 -6.63
C SER A 299 -13.16 1.00 -7.54
N GLY A 300 -12.73 0.88 -8.80
CA GLY A 300 -12.74 2.01 -9.73
C GLY A 300 -11.66 3.07 -9.49
N MET A 301 -10.71 2.83 -8.57
CA MET A 301 -9.68 3.82 -8.24
C MET A 301 -8.70 4.06 -9.40
N GLY A 302 -8.49 3.05 -10.24
CA GLY A 302 -7.55 3.10 -11.36
C GLY A 302 -7.50 1.79 -12.15
N GLU A 303 -6.53 1.69 -13.03
CA GLU A 303 -6.35 0.55 -13.93
C GLU A 303 -4.98 -0.12 -13.76
N HIS A 304 -4.90 -1.39 -14.17
CA HIS A 304 -3.63 -2.08 -14.33
C HIS A 304 -2.79 -1.41 -15.42
N GLY A 305 -1.49 -1.25 -15.17
CA GLY A 305 -0.54 -0.68 -16.12
C GLY A 305 0.70 -1.54 -16.34
N ARG A 306 1.55 -1.14 -17.29
CA ARG A 306 2.78 -1.88 -17.65
C ARG A 306 3.73 -2.11 -16.48
N MET A 307 3.80 -1.18 -15.54
CA MET A 307 4.65 -1.30 -14.34
C MET A 307 4.24 -2.47 -13.41
N SER A 308 3.06 -3.05 -13.61
CA SER A 308 2.44 -4.18 -12.90
C SER A 308 2.16 -3.96 -11.40
N SER A 309 3.08 -3.33 -10.69
CA SER A 309 3.05 -3.17 -9.24
C SER A 309 2.27 -1.96 -8.72
N PRO A 310 2.09 -0.84 -9.44
CA PRO A 310 1.15 0.19 -9.02
C PRO A 310 -0.13 0.17 -9.88
N THR A 311 -1.27 0.35 -9.23
CA THR A 311 -2.49 0.80 -9.93
C THR A 311 -2.29 2.24 -10.39
N ILE A 312 -2.58 2.51 -11.66
CA ILE A 312 -2.45 3.84 -12.24
C ILE A 312 -3.83 4.51 -12.18
N THR A 313 -3.89 5.66 -11.52
CA THR A 313 -5.13 6.42 -11.39
C THR A 313 -5.26 7.48 -12.49
N PRO A 314 -6.48 7.85 -12.92
CA PRO A 314 -6.67 8.84 -13.97
C PRO A 314 -6.12 10.23 -13.63
N VAL A 315 -6.17 10.60 -12.33
CA VAL A 315 -5.85 11.96 -11.88
C VAL A 315 -4.38 12.11 -11.47
N TYR A 316 -3.79 11.09 -10.84
CA TYR A 316 -2.46 11.20 -10.24
C TYR A 316 -1.46 10.17 -10.79
N GLY A 317 -1.85 9.40 -11.81
CA GLY A 317 -1.02 8.37 -12.42
C GLY A 317 -0.56 7.33 -11.39
N ALA A 318 0.70 6.94 -11.48
CA ALA A 318 1.36 6.00 -10.56
C ALA A 318 1.92 6.66 -9.28
N THR A 319 1.56 7.91 -8.97
CA THR A 319 2.09 8.64 -7.80
C THR A 319 1.28 8.48 -6.52
N HIS A 320 0.28 7.60 -6.52
CA HIS A 320 -0.30 7.09 -5.28
C HIS A 320 0.61 6.03 -4.69
N ARG A 321 0.85 6.08 -3.37
CA ARG A 321 1.82 5.17 -2.77
C ARG A 321 1.25 3.78 -2.57
N ALA A 322 0.12 3.71 -1.87
CA ALA A 322 -0.55 2.46 -1.58
C ALA A 322 -2.06 2.66 -1.72
N MET A 323 -2.70 1.60 -2.18
CA MET A 323 -4.14 1.48 -2.21
C MET A 323 -4.56 0.72 -0.95
N TRP A 324 -5.06 1.44 0.02
CA TRP A 324 -5.37 0.90 1.34
C TRP A 324 -6.73 0.23 1.30
N THR A 325 -6.80 -1.06 1.65
CA THR A 325 -8.05 -1.83 1.58
C THR A 325 -8.40 -2.44 2.93
N MET A 326 -9.55 -2.05 3.47
CA MET A 326 -10.11 -2.50 4.73
C MET A 326 -11.42 -3.26 4.49
N ILE A 327 -11.87 -4.04 5.46
CA ILE A 327 -13.19 -4.68 5.43
C ILE A 327 -14.03 -4.13 6.57
N THR A 328 -15.32 -3.88 6.34
CA THR A 328 -16.22 -3.29 7.33
C THR A 328 -17.66 -3.80 7.19
N ASP A 329 -18.41 -3.72 8.29
CA ASP A 329 -19.88 -3.86 8.32
C ASP A 329 -20.61 -2.53 8.12
N LEU A 330 -19.91 -1.40 8.07
CA LEU A 330 -20.49 -0.11 7.69
C LEU A 330 -21.12 -0.23 6.29
N PRO A 331 -22.40 0.16 6.09
CA PRO A 331 -23.00 0.19 4.76
C PRO A 331 -22.27 1.17 3.85
N LEU A 332 -21.76 0.66 2.72
CA LEU A 332 -21.03 1.45 1.73
C LEU A 332 -21.58 1.12 0.32
N ALA A 333 -21.85 2.17 -0.45
CA ALA A 333 -22.21 2.04 -1.86
C ALA A 333 -21.02 1.46 -2.62
N SER A 334 -21.26 0.52 -3.53
CA SER A 334 -20.19 -0.01 -4.37
C SER A 334 -19.85 1.00 -5.48
N THR A 335 -18.56 1.09 -5.77
CA THR A 335 -17.98 1.78 -6.92
C THR A 335 -17.46 0.72 -7.87
N ASN A 336 -17.69 0.89 -9.16
CA ASN A 336 -17.33 -0.11 -10.16
C ASN A 336 -15.97 0.19 -10.81
N PRO A 337 -15.34 -0.83 -11.45
CA PRO A 337 -14.15 -0.61 -12.26
C PRO A 337 -14.33 0.50 -13.31
N ILE A 338 -13.23 1.06 -13.77
CA ILE A 338 -13.23 2.16 -14.74
C ILE A 338 -12.43 1.83 -16.00
N ASP A 339 -12.70 2.57 -17.07
CA ASP A 339 -11.90 2.68 -18.29
C ASP A 339 -11.44 4.13 -18.45
N ALA A 340 -10.17 4.37 -18.14
CA ALA A 340 -9.45 5.61 -18.36
C ALA A 340 -8.48 5.48 -19.55
N GLY A 341 -8.59 4.40 -20.34
CA GLY A 341 -7.72 4.11 -21.46
C GLY A 341 -6.28 3.73 -21.08
N ILE A 342 -5.96 3.56 -19.80
CA ILE A 342 -4.59 3.32 -19.33
C ILE A 342 -4.08 1.96 -19.79
N TYR A 343 -4.90 0.91 -19.65
CA TYR A 343 -4.51 -0.44 -20.10
C TYR A 343 -4.25 -0.43 -21.61
N LYS A 344 -5.11 0.23 -22.40
CA LYS A 344 -4.93 0.38 -23.85
C LYS A 344 -3.68 1.19 -24.18
N PHE A 345 -3.45 2.32 -23.51
CA PHE A 345 -2.27 3.15 -23.69
C PHE A 345 -0.98 2.38 -23.41
N CYS A 346 -0.96 1.57 -22.36
CA CYS A 346 0.19 0.74 -22.00
C CYS A 346 0.56 -0.30 -23.08
N LYS A 347 -0.33 -0.67 -24.01
CA LYS A 347 0.02 -1.58 -25.12
C LYS A 347 0.99 -0.96 -26.13
N THR A 348 0.93 0.35 -26.31
CA THR A 348 1.78 1.09 -27.27
C THR A 348 2.88 1.87 -26.58
N CYS A 349 2.63 2.35 -25.36
CA CYS A 349 3.67 2.90 -24.50
C CYS A 349 4.59 1.79 -23.98
N GLY A 350 5.87 2.10 -23.77
CA GLY A 350 6.87 1.21 -23.21
C GLY A 350 7.86 1.90 -22.26
N ILE A 351 7.66 3.19 -22.01
CA ILE A 351 8.72 4.06 -21.46
C ILE A 351 9.26 3.58 -20.11
N CYS A 352 8.40 3.06 -19.23
CA CYS A 352 8.84 2.52 -17.95
C CYS A 352 9.71 1.27 -18.11
N ALA A 353 9.41 0.41 -19.09
CA ALA A 353 10.20 -0.78 -19.38
C ALA A 353 11.51 -0.45 -20.12
N ASP A 354 11.53 0.63 -20.90
CA ASP A 354 12.74 1.09 -21.58
C ASP A 354 13.69 1.83 -20.64
N LEU A 355 13.16 2.61 -19.69
CA LEU A 355 13.96 3.39 -18.74
C LEU A 355 14.45 2.58 -17.54
N CYS A 356 13.83 1.43 -17.24
CA CYS A 356 14.20 0.59 -16.11
C CYS A 356 15.66 0.12 -16.23
N PRO A 357 16.59 0.54 -15.34
CA PRO A 357 18.02 0.20 -15.45
C PRO A 357 18.30 -1.29 -15.35
N PHE A 358 17.38 -2.06 -14.74
CA PHE A 358 17.52 -3.49 -14.49
C PHE A 358 16.69 -4.36 -15.43
N GLY A 359 15.94 -3.76 -16.37
CA GLY A 359 15.16 -4.50 -17.37
C GLY A 359 14.08 -5.43 -16.80
N ILE A 360 13.58 -5.15 -15.59
CA ILE A 360 12.67 -6.07 -14.87
C ILE A 360 11.20 -5.94 -15.27
N ILE A 361 10.82 -4.88 -15.99
CA ILE A 361 9.44 -4.62 -16.40
C ILE A 361 9.24 -5.21 -17.80
N GLN A 362 8.18 -6.00 -17.97
CA GLN A 362 7.86 -6.67 -19.23
C GLN A 362 7.68 -5.69 -20.39
N LYS A 363 8.39 -5.96 -21.50
CA LYS A 363 8.22 -5.31 -22.80
C LYS A 363 7.17 -6.03 -23.66
N GLY A 364 6.64 -5.34 -24.66
CA GLY A 364 5.66 -5.90 -25.60
C GLY A 364 4.26 -6.08 -25.01
N ASP A 365 3.54 -7.07 -25.53
CA ASP A 365 2.15 -7.35 -25.19
C ASP A 365 1.98 -7.94 -23.78
N PRO A 366 0.84 -7.72 -23.11
CA PRO A 366 0.51 -8.38 -21.84
C PRO A 366 0.37 -9.90 -22.04
N THR A 367 0.49 -10.67 -20.96
CA THR A 367 0.44 -12.14 -21.03
C THR A 367 -0.49 -12.72 -19.96
N TRP A 368 -1.06 -13.90 -20.25
CA TRP A 368 -1.73 -14.73 -19.24
C TRP A 368 -0.73 -15.48 -18.38
N GLU A 369 0.46 -15.73 -18.92
CA GLU A 369 1.50 -16.48 -18.25
C GLU A 369 1.96 -15.76 -16.98
N ALA A 370 2.13 -16.53 -15.93
CA ALA A 370 2.67 -16.05 -14.69
C ALA A 370 3.81 -16.97 -14.31
N ASP A 371 5.01 -16.39 -14.16
CA ASP A 371 6.10 -17.06 -13.48
C ASP A 371 5.81 -17.12 -11.98
N THR A 372 5.12 -18.19 -11.57
CA THR A 372 4.77 -18.45 -10.16
C THR A 372 5.95 -18.94 -9.34
N GLY A 373 7.08 -19.26 -9.98
CA GLY A 373 8.29 -19.78 -9.34
C GLY A 373 9.29 -18.69 -8.92
N VAL A 374 9.22 -17.50 -9.55
CA VAL A 374 10.27 -16.49 -9.38
C VAL A 374 9.86 -15.27 -8.55
N ALA A 375 8.63 -14.75 -8.57
CA ALA A 375 8.43 -13.38 -8.05
C ALA A 375 7.10 -13.07 -7.35
N LEU A 376 7.20 -12.43 -6.18
CA LEU A 376 6.20 -11.53 -5.65
C LEU A 376 5.97 -10.37 -6.64
N GLY A 377 5.09 -10.57 -7.62
CA GLY A 377 4.90 -9.65 -8.76
C GLY A 377 4.36 -10.31 -10.04
N SER A 378 4.30 -11.64 -10.07
CA SER A 378 3.74 -12.41 -11.18
C SER A 378 2.67 -13.37 -10.68
N ARG A 379 1.40 -13.06 -10.95
CA ARG A 379 0.24 -13.86 -10.52
C ARG A 379 -0.55 -14.35 -11.74
N PRO A 380 -1.07 -15.59 -11.73
CA PRO A 380 -1.87 -16.10 -12.83
C PRO A 380 -3.30 -15.53 -12.80
N GLY A 381 -4.07 -15.81 -13.86
CA GLY A 381 -5.49 -15.51 -13.91
C GLY A 381 -5.84 -14.12 -14.44
N PHE A 382 -4.89 -13.37 -15.00
CA PHE A 382 -5.18 -12.11 -15.69
C PHE A 382 -4.21 -11.82 -16.84
N LEU A 383 -4.70 -11.19 -17.90
CA LEU A 383 -3.90 -10.79 -19.07
C LEU A 383 -3.20 -9.47 -18.80
N GLY A 384 -2.04 -9.50 -18.15
CA GLY A 384 -1.34 -8.30 -17.71
C GLY A 384 0.16 -8.33 -17.96
N TRP A 385 0.80 -7.17 -17.81
CA TRP A 385 2.26 -7.10 -17.72
C TRP A 385 2.76 -7.63 -16.38
N ARG A 386 3.99 -8.14 -16.39
CA ARG A 386 4.70 -8.67 -15.22
C ARG A 386 5.91 -7.80 -14.89
N THR A 387 6.29 -7.81 -13.62
CA THR A 387 7.53 -7.21 -13.13
C THR A 387 8.30 -8.26 -12.35
N ASN A 388 9.56 -8.47 -12.73
CA ASN A 388 10.47 -9.37 -12.01
C ASN A 388 11.02 -8.68 -10.75
N THR A 389 10.16 -8.55 -9.74
CA THR A 389 10.44 -7.87 -8.47
C THR A 389 11.70 -8.37 -7.73
N PRO A 390 12.02 -9.68 -7.68
CA PRO A 390 13.25 -10.18 -7.06
C PRO A 390 14.54 -9.55 -7.58
N ASN A 391 14.55 -9.17 -8.87
CA ASN A 391 15.70 -8.56 -9.52
C ASN A 391 15.75 -7.03 -9.33
N CYS A 392 14.78 -6.45 -8.60
CA CYS A 392 14.77 -5.02 -8.30
C CYS A 392 15.61 -4.71 -7.05
N PRO A 393 16.62 -3.82 -7.11
CA PRO A 393 17.38 -3.42 -5.91
C PRO A 393 16.62 -2.50 -4.95
N HIS A 394 15.42 -2.03 -5.32
CA HIS A 394 14.57 -1.17 -4.47
C HIS A 394 13.47 -1.93 -3.73
N CYS A 395 13.22 -3.19 -4.08
CA CYS A 395 12.11 -3.96 -3.51
C CYS A 395 12.59 -4.80 -2.32
N PRO A 396 12.06 -4.57 -1.11
CA PRO A 396 12.42 -5.37 0.06
C PRO A 396 11.95 -6.80 0.00
N THR A 397 12.80 -7.63 0.60
CA THR A 397 12.55 -9.00 1.03
C THR A 397 11.47 -9.07 2.10
#